data_AF-A0A1H4CPW8-F1
#
_entry.id   AF-A0A1H4CPW8-F1
#
_cell.length_a   1.000
_cell.length_b   1.000
_cell.length_c   1.000
_cell.angle_alpha   90.00
_cell.angle_beta   90.00
_cell.angle_gamma   90.00
#
_symmetry.space_group_name_H-M   'P 1'
#
loop_
_entity.id
_entity.type
_entity.pdbx_description
1 polymer ?
#
loop_
_entity_poly.entity_id
_entity_poly.type
_entity_poly.pdbx_seq_one_letter_code
_entity_poly.pdbx_strand_id
1 'polypeptide(L)'
;MELIHHFIDLSWAVVGICENPHQPLSSCIPSIDKDEATAVEHYVIGYMAFWHIAFVDEERLVPCNDDALRNDARQKIDRYIADHPPVETFPRFYLVLLRQPIAPMEADGMSRVYQM
;
A
#
# COMPACT_ATOMS: atom_id res chain seq x y z
N MET A 1 10.21 8.43 -17.61
CA MET A 1 8.81 8.86 -17.55
C MET A 1 8.55 9.37 -16.14
N GLU A 2 7.92 10.53 -15.98
CA GLU A 2 7.60 11.05 -14.63
C GLU A 2 6.37 10.32 -14.10
N LEU A 3 6.57 9.51 -13.07
CA LEU A 3 5.48 8.84 -12.37
C LEU A 3 4.96 9.79 -11.30
N ILE A 4 3.64 9.86 -11.17
CA ILE A 4 3.02 10.62 -10.08
C ILE A 4 3.07 9.72 -8.85
N HIS A 5 3.66 10.24 -7.77
CA HIS A 5 3.74 9.54 -6.50
C HIS A 5 2.87 10.23 -5.45
N HIS A 6 1.89 9.52 -4.91
CA HIS A 6 1.07 9.98 -3.80
C HIS A 6 0.76 8.84 -2.83
N PHE A 7 0.20 9.21 -1.68
CA PHE A 7 -0.11 8.29 -0.60
C PHE A 7 -1.59 8.30 -0.26
N ILE A 8 -2.09 7.14 0.14
CA ILE A 8 -3.42 6.95 0.73
C ILE A 8 -3.22 6.31 2.11
N ASP A 9 -3.84 6.93 3.11
CA ASP A 9 -3.92 6.36 4.44
C ASP A 9 -5.19 5.50 4.53
N LEU A 10 -5.00 4.21 4.76
CA LEU A 10 -6.07 3.31 5.17
C LEU A 10 -6.12 3.26 6.70
N SER A 11 -7.23 2.75 7.24
CA SER A 11 -7.36 2.64 8.69
C SER A 11 -6.27 1.74 9.30
N TRP A 12 -5.74 0.76 8.56
CA TRP A 12 -4.76 -0.24 9.02
C TRP A 12 -3.42 -0.23 8.26
N ALA A 13 -3.25 0.64 7.26
CA ALA A 13 -2.06 0.67 6.40
C ALA A 13 -1.80 2.05 5.80
N VAL A 14 -0.57 2.25 5.29
CA VAL A 14 -0.25 3.30 4.33
C VAL A 14 0.04 2.67 2.98
N VAL A 15 -0.58 3.21 1.93
CA VAL A 15 -0.41 2.79 0.54
C VAL A 15 0.28 3.92 -0.22
N GLY A 16 1.46 3.66 -0.77
CA GLY A 16 2.09 4.53 -1.76
C GLY A 16 1.73 4.08 -3.17
N ILE A 17 1.38 5.03 -4.03
CA ILE A 17 0.95 4.76 -5.40
C ILE A 17 1.87 5.50 -6.35
N CYS A 18 2.54 4.75 -7.24
CA CYS A 18 3.24 5.32 -8.39
C CYS A 18 2.40 5.11 -9.63
N GLU A 19 1.72 6.17 -10.08
CA GLU A 19 0.82 6.13 -11.23
C GLU A 19 1.56 6.39 -12.55
N ASN A 20 1.21 5.60 -13.58
CA ASN A 20 1.60 5.85 -14.96
C ASN A 20 0.57 6.79 -15.60
N PRO A 21 0.95 7.99 -16.09
CA PRO A 21 0.01 8.90 -16.76
C PRO A 21 -0.72 8.28 -17.97
N HIS A 22 -0.10 7.29 -18.63
CA HIS A 22 -0.70 6.59 -19.77
C HIS A 22 -1.69 5.49 -19.36
N GLN A 23 -1.68 5.09 -18.08
CA GLN A 23 -2.60 4.10 -17.53
C GLN A 23 -2.98 4.53 -16.11
N PRO A 24 -3.86 5.54 -15.99
CA PRO A 24 -4.24 6.08 -14.70
C PRO A 24 -5.02 5.08 -13.86
N LEU A 25 -5.05 5.25 -12.56
CA LEU A 25 -5.76 4.40 -11.61
C LEU A 25 -7.24 4.26 -11.96
N SER A 26 -7.88 5.33 -12.45
CA SER A 26 -9.28 5.32 -12.89
C SER A 26 -9.55 4.37 -14.06
N SER A 27 -8.52 4.01 -14.83
CA SER A 27 -8.62 2.99 -15.88
C SER A 27 -8.46 1.56 -15.36
N CYS A 28 -7.90 1.38 -14.16
CA CYS A 28 -7.56 0.09 -13.57
C CYS A 28 -8.48 -0.31 -12.41
N ILE A 29 -8.99 0.66 -11.67
CA ILE A 29 -9.79 0.47 -10.46
C ILE A 29 -11.16 1.11 -10.69
N PRO A 30 -12.22 0.29 -10.87
CA PRO A 30 -13.57 0.81 -11.02
C PRO A 30 -14.00 1.66 -9.83
N SER A 31 -14.68 2.77 -10.10
CA SER A 31 -15.26 3.67 -9.07
C SER A 31 -14.26 4.40 -8.17
N ILE A 32 -12.97 4.44 -8.52
CA ILE A 32 -11.97 5.18 -7.73
C ILE A 32 -12.30 6.67 -7.57
N ASP A 33 -12.93 7.27 -8.58
CA ASP A 33 -13.32 8.69 -8.56
C ASP A 33 -14.41 9.02 -7.52
N LYS A 34 -15.09 8.00 -6.97
CA LYS A 34 -16.14 8.20 -5.96
C LYS A 34 -15.58 8.17 -4.55
N ASP A 35 -14.67 7.26 -4.29
CA ASP A 35 -14.02 7.05 -3.00
C ASP A 35 -12.70 6.31 -3.23
N GLU A 36 -11.63 7.10 -3.35
CA GLU A 36 -10.30 6.59 -3.67
C GLU A 36 -9.79 5.65 -2.58
N ALA A 37 -9.97 6.00 -1.31
CA ALA A 37 -9.50 5.21 -0.18
C ALA A 37 -10.18 3.84 -0.13
N THR A 38 -11.51 3.79 -0.22
CA THR A 38 -12.28 2.54 -0.21
C THR A 38 -11.97 1.68 -1.45
N ALA A 39 -11.84 2.30 -2.63
CA ALA A 39 -11.53 1.57 -3.85
C ALA A 39 -10.12 0.96 -3.82
N VAL A 40 -9.14 1.71 -3.32
CA VAL A 40 -7.77 1.23 -3.13
C VAL A 40 -7.72 0.16 -2.05
N GLU A 41 -8.44 0.31 -0.93
CA GLU A 41 -8.55 -0.68 0.14
C GLU A 41 -9.01 -2.04 -0.40
N HIS A 42 -10.13 -2.09 -1.13
CA HIS A 42 -10.61 -3.33 -1.74
C HIS A 42 -9.60 -3.93 -2.74
N TYR A 43 -8.93 -3.08 -3.52
CA TYR A 43 -7.92 -3.53 -4.49
C TYR A 43 -6.73 -4.18 -3.78
N VAL A 44 -6.16 -3.52 -2.76
CA VAL A 44 -4.98 -4.04 -2.05
C VAL A 44 -5.30 -5.28 -1.22
N ILE A 45 -6.49 -5.34 -0.60
CA ILE A 45 -6.96 -6.54 0.10
C ILE A 45 -7.11 -7.72 -0.86
N GLY A 46 -7.78 -7.50 -2.00
CA GLY A 46 -7.92 -8.53 -3.04
C GLY A 46 -6.57 -9.01 -3.57
N TYR A 47 -5.61 -8.10 -3.76
CA TYR A 47 -4.25 -8.44 -4.18
C TYR A 47 -3.50 -9.27 -3.13
N MET A 48 -3.54 -8.85 -1.86
CA MET A 48 -2.94 -9.61 -0.75
C MET A 48 -3.53 -11.01 -0.64
N ALA A 49 -4.86 -11.13 -0.71
CA ALA A 49 -5.56 -12.41 -0.66
C ALA A 49 -5.19 -13.32 -1.85
N PHE A 50 -5.15 -12.78 -3.07
CA PHE A 50 -4.79 -13.52 -4.29
C PHE A 50 -3.38 -14.10 -4.22
N TRP A 51 -2.42 -13.33 -3.71
CA TRP A 51 -1.02 -13.77 -3.58
C TRP A 51 -0.74 -14.56 -2.30
N HIS A 52 -1.76 -14.79 -1.46
CA HIS A 52 -1.61 -15.37 -0.13
C HIS A 52 -0.57 -14.62 0.73
N ILE A 53 -0.41 -13.31 0.48
CA ILE A 53 0.47 -12.42 1.21
C ILE A 53 -0.32 -11.96 2.44
N ALA A 54 0.07 -12.49 3.59
CA ALA A 54 -0.63 -12.35 4.87
C ALA A 54 -1.97 -13.10 4.97
N PHE A 55 -2.23 -13.67 6.14
CA PHE A 55 -3.56 -14.14 6.53
C PHE A 55 -4.45 -12.91 6.76
N VAL A 56 -4.83 -12.22 5.68
CA VAL A 56 -5.75 -11.09 5.74
C VAL A 56 -7.14 -11.66 5.95
N ASP A 57 -7.46 -11.88 7.21
CA ASP A 57 -8.83 -11.89 7.65
C ASP A 57 -9.26 -10.43 7.78
N GLU A 58 -10.06 -9.94 6.84
CA GLU A 58 -10.52 -8.54 6.81
C GLU A 58 -11.16 -8.13 8.14
N GLU A 59 -11.82 -9.08 8.83
CA GLU A 59 -12.45 -8.86 10.13
C GLU A 59 -11.42 -8.63 11.26
N ARG A 60 -10.14 -8.93 11.01
CA ARG A 60 -9.04 -8.83 11.97
C ARG A 60 -8.09 -7.66 11.69
N LEU A 61 -8.36 -6.85 10.67
CA LEU A 61 -7.59 -5.63 10.41
C LEU A 61 -7.83 -4.62 11.52
N VAL A 62 -6.78 -4.30 12.28
CA VAL A 62 -6.88 -3.40 13.43
C VAL A 62 -6.59 -1.97 12.98
N PRO A 63 -7.50 -1.00 13.20
CA PRO A 63 -7.22 0.40 12.89
C PRO A 63 -6.04 0.97 13.68
N CYS A 64 -5.23 1.81 13.05
CA CYS A 64 -4.12 2.54 13.62
C CYS A 64 -4.28 4.04 13.29
N ASN A 65 -4.36 4.85 14.35
CA ASN A 65 -4.49 6.31 14.26
C ASN A 65 -3.19 7.03 14.72
N ASP A 66 -2.06 6.35 14.67
CA ASP A 66 -0.76 6.91 15.07
C ASP A 66 -0.11 7.63 13.88
N ASP A 67 -0.19 8.96 13.87
CA ASP A 67 0.34 9.78 12.78
C ASP A 67 1.87 9.71 12.66
N ALA A 68 2.59 9.47 13.78
CA ALA A 68 4.04 9.29 13.73
C ALA A 68 4.37 8.00 12.96
N LEU A 69 3.64 6.91 13.27
CA LEU A 69 3.82 5.65 12.57
C LEU A 69 3.45 5.73 11.09
N ARG A 70 2.39 6.49 10.74
CA ARG A 70 2.02 6.75 9.34
C ARG A 70 3.12 7.52 8.58
N ASN A 71 3.70 8.53 9.21
CA ASN A 71 4.79 9.29 8.59
C ASN A 71 6.04 8.43 8.40
N ASP A 72 6.39 7.58 9.37
CA ASP A 72 7.48 6.62 9.23
C ASP A 72 7.21 5.62 8.09
N ALA A 73 5.95 5.19 7.93
CA ALA A 73 5.54 4.31 6.83
C ALA A 73 5.78 4.96 5.45
N ARG A 74 5.37 6.22 5.29
CA ARG A 74 5.60 7.00 4.05
C ARG A 74 7.07 7.10 3.72
N GLN A 75 7.90 7.48 4.71
CA GLN A 75 9.35 7.60 4.51
C GLN A 75 10.00 6.28 4.10
N LYS A 76 9.51 5.14 4.62
CA LYS A 76 9.98 3.82 4.20
C LYS A 76 9.64 3.52 2.74
N ILE A 77 8.42 3.82 2.33
CA ILE A 77 7.99 3.65 0.93
C ILE A 77 8.83 4.56 0.01
N ASP A 78 9.00 5.83 0.36
CA ASP A 78 9.83 6.78 -0.40
C ASP A 78 11.25 6.26 -0.58
N ARG A 79 11.87 5.79 0.52
CA ARG A 79 13.23 5.22 0.48
C ARG A 79 13.30 3.99 -0.42
N TYR A 80 12.33 3.09 -0.31
CA TYR A 80 12.29 1.89 -1.13
C TYR A 80 12.17 2.22 -2.62
N ILE A 81 11.29 3.16 -2.98
CA ILE A 81 11.10 3.62 -4.35
C ILE A 81 12.38 4.28 -4.90
N ALA A 82 13.09 5.05 -4.07
CA ALA A 82 14.35 5.67 -4.46
C ALA A 82 15.43 4.63 -4.80
N ASP A 83 15.51 3.55 -4.03
CA ASP A 83 16.46 2.45 -4.24
C ASP A 83 16.00 1.48 -5.35
N HIS A 84 14.69 1.37 -5.58
CA HIS A 84 14.05 0.42 -6.50
C HIS A 84 13.00 1.14 -7.37
N PRO A 85 13.43 1.96 -8.34
CA PRO A 85 12.52 2.79 -9.10
C PRO A 85 11.50 1.95 -9.89
N PRO A 86 10.28 2.48 -10.11
CA PRO A 86 9.28 1.76 -10.86
C PRO A 86 9.69 1.50 -12.32
N VAL A 87 9.48 0.27 -12.77
CA VAL A 87 9.55 -0.21 -14.17
C VAL A 87 8.12 -0.38 -14.72
N GLU A 88 7.84 0.06 -15.94
CA GLU A 88 6.46 0.33 -16.35
C GLU A 88 5.63 -0.89 -16.74
N THR A 89 4.33 -0.81 -16.40
CA THR A 89 3.17 -1.25 -17.23
C THR A 89 1.82 -0.95 -16.54
N PHE A 90 1.80 -0.58 -15.26
CA PHE A 90 0.58 -0.32 -14.46
C PHE A 90 0.90 0.64 -13.29
N PRO A 91 -0.11 1.24 -12.63
CA PRO A 91 0.08 1.85 -11.31
C PRO A 91 0.68 0.84 -10.34
N ARG A 92 1.73 1.25 -9.61
CA ARG A 92 2.38 0.40 -8.62
C ARG A 92 1.92 0.75 -7.22
N PHE A 93 1.52 -0.26 -6.46
CA PHE A 93 1.13 -0.12 -5.06
C PHE A 93 2.25 -0.61 -4.15
N TYR A 94 2.66 0.23 -3.21
CA TYR A 94 3.58 -0.10 -2.12
C TYR A 94 2.81 -0.04 -0.81
N LEU A 95 2.91 -1.09 0.01
CA LEU A 95 2.04 -1.25 1.17
C LEU A 95 2.86 -1.44 2.44
N VAL A 96 2.55 -0.63 3.45
CA VAL A 96 3.07 -0.80 4.82
C VAL A 96 1.92 -1.01 5.77
N LEU A 97 1.85 -2.21 6.37
CA LEU A 97 0.84 -2.59 7.35
C LEU A 97 1.16 -1.96 8.71
N LEU A 98 0.21 -1.26 9.30
CA LEU A 98 0.39 -0.58 10.59
C LEU A 98 -0.12 -1.47 11.72
N ARG A 99 0.78 -1.90 12.61
CA ARG A 99 0.45 -2.69 13.81
C ARG A 99 -0.40 -3.95 13.56
N GLN A 100 -0.36 -4.50 12.35
CA GLN A 100 -1.06 -5.73 12.03
C GLN A 100 -0.28 -6.94 12.57
N PRO A 101 -0.92 -7.93 13.21
CA PRO A 101 -0.25 -9.05 13.87
C PRO A 101 0.34 -10.10 12.89
N ILE A 102 0.88 -9.67 11.74
CA ILE A 102 1.33 -10.54 10.64
C ILE A 102 2.82 -10.84 10.82
N ALA A 103 3.17 -12.11 11.03
CA ALA A 103 4.55 -12.53 11.22
C ALA A 103 5.31 -12.79 9.89
N PRO A 104 6.63 -12.52 9.82
CA PRO A 104 7.42 -11.81 10.82
C PRO A 104 7.37 -10.29 10.56
N MET A 105 6.96 -9.51 11.56
CA MET A 105 7.13 -8.06 11.55
C MET A 105 8.59 -7.72 11.83
N GLU A 106 9.09 -6.62 11.29
CA GLU A 106 10.31 -5.98 11.80
C GLU A 106 10.12 -5.53 13.26
N ALA A 107 11.21 -5.30 13.97
CA ALA A 107 11.21 -4.92 15.40
C ALA A 107 10.44 -3.62 15.68
N ASP A 108 10.17 -2.81 14.65
CA ASP A 108 9.38 -1.58 14.71
C ASP A 108 7.88 -1.79 14.46
N GLY A 109 7.42 -3.04 14.31
CA GLY A 109 6.02 -3.35 14.12
C GLY A 109 5.52 -3.10 12.70
N MET A 110 6.40 -3.18 11.70
CA MET A 110 6.06 -3.05 10.28
C MET A 110 6.23 -4.39 9.54
N SER A 111 5.38 -4.65 8.55
CA SER A 111 5.40 -5.93 7.81
C SER A 111 6.63 -6.11 6.91
N ARG A 112 7.17 -7.33 6.85
CA ARG A 112 8.31 -7.76 6.01
C ARG A 112 7.96 -7.98 4.53
N VAL A 113 6.93 -7.33 3.97
CA VAL A 113 6.47 -7.55 2.57
C VAL A 113 7.60 -7.35 1.53
N TYR A 114 8.73 -6.78 1.92
CA TYR A 114 9.88 -6.45 1.07
C TYR A 114 10.98 -7.53 1.01
N GLN A 115 10.76 -8.75 1.51
CA GLN A 115 11.66 -9.90 1.26
C GLN A 115 11.08 -10.85 0.20
N MET A 116 11.03 -10.40 -1.06
CA MET A 116 11.05 -11.27 -2.23
C MET A 116 12.01 -10.72 -3.26
#